data_AF-A0A098EBC1-F1
#
_entry.id   AF-A0A098EBC1-F1
#
_cell.length_a   1.000
_cell.length_b   1.000
_cell.length_c   1.000
_cell.angle_alpha   90.00
_cell.angle_beta   90.00
_cell.angle_gamma   90.00
#
_symmetry.space_group_name_H-M   'P 1'
#
loop_
_entity.id
_entity.type
_entity.pdbx_description
1 polymer ?
#
loop_
_entity_poly.entity_id
_entity_poly.type
_entity_poly.pdbx_seq_one_letter_code
_entity_poly.pdbx_strand_id
1 'polypeptide(L)' 'MSKYSRTITETGNERIIKLTKNEKEPEMMEKLIFGLSALNSSNINNINGKKYLFQLSGNN' A
#
# COMPACT_ATOMS: atom_id res chain seq x y z
N MET A 1 -3.98 -8.31 19.66
CA MET A 1 -3.79 -8.62 18.23
C MET A 1 -4.07 -7.34 17.45
N SER A 2 -3.03 -6.67 16.96
CA SER A 2 -3.15 -5.43 16.22
C SER A 2 -3.56 -5.77 14.79
N LYS A 3 -4.76 -5.31 14.38
CA LYS A 3 -5.34 -5.67 13.08
C LYS A 3 -5.01 -4.59 12.06
N TYR A 4 -4.08 -4.89 11.16
CA TYR A 4 -3.88 -4.10 9.95
C TYR A 4 -5.08 -4.29 9.02
N SER A 5 -5.67 -3.20 8.53
CA SER A 5 -6.71 -3.27 7.51
C SER A 5 -6.16 -2.81 6.17
N ARG A 6 -6.62 -3.48 5.12
CA ARG A 6 -6.30 -3.14 3.75
C ARG A 6 -7.58 -3.04 2.92
N THR A 7 -7.57 -2.15 1.96
CA THR A 7 -8.60 -2.05 0.92
C THR A 7 -7.95 -2.29 -0.43
N ILE A 8 -8.61 -3.09 -1.27
CA ILE A 8 -8.17 -3.34 -2.64
C ILE A 8 -9.23 -2.77 -3.57
N THR A 9 -8.82 -1.89 -4.46
CA THR A 9 -9.66 -1.34 -5.53
C THR A 9 -9.08 -1.79 -6.86
N GLU A 10 -9.91 -2.37 -7.72
CA GLU A 10 -9.50 -2.88 -9.01
C GLU A 10 -10.24 -2.12 -10.11
N THR A 11 -9.49 -1.57 -11.05
CA THR A 11 -9.97 -0.92 -12.28
C THR A 11 -9.48 -1.73 -13.49
N GLY A 12 -9.82 -1.31 -14.71
CA GLY A 12 -9.49 -2.08 -15.92
C GLY A 12 -8.00 -2.45 -16.02
N ASN A 13 -7.11 -1.47 -15.82
CA ASN A 13 -5.67 -1.65 -15.98
C ASN A 13 -4.88 -1.44 -14.68
N GLU A 14 -5.54 -1.05 -13.59
CA GLU A 14 -4.87 -0.74 -12.33
C GLU A 14 -5.49 -1.48 -11.14
N ARG A 15 -4.66 -1.86 -10.18
CA ARG A 15 -5.07 -2.37 -8.88
C ARG A 15 -4.42 -1.49 -7.81
N ILE A 16 -5.26 -0.80 -7.04
CA ILE A 16 -4.83 0.07 -5.95
C ILE A 16 -4.96 -0.70 -4.65
N ILE A 17 -3.85 -0.82 -3.91
CA ILE A 17 -3.80 -1.45 -2.59
C ILE A 17 -3.58 -0.34 -1.57
N LYS A 18 -4.58 -0.09 -0.73
CA LYS A 18 -4.55 0.88 0.36
C LYS A 18 -4.34 0.17 1.69
N LEU A 19 -3.34 0.59 2.44
CA LEU A 19 -3.09 0.14 3.82
C LEU A 19 -3.54 1.21 4.80
N THR A 20 -4.44 0.89 5.72
CA THR A 20 -4.91 1.84 6.73
C THR A 20 -3.87 1.99 7.83
N LYS A 21 -3.48 3.23 8.14
CA LYS A 21 -2.52 3.56 9.20
C LYS A 21 -2.98 2.97 10.55
N ASN A 22 -2.09 2.26 11.23
CA ASN A 22 -2.31 1.76 12.58
C ASN A 22 -1.45 2.57 13.56
N GLU A 23 -2.07 3.52 14.26
CA GLU A 23 -1.36 4.41 15.19
C GLU A 23 -0.80 3.68 16.43
N LYS A 24 -1.31 2.47 16.72
CA LYS A 24 -0.82 1.66 17.84
C LYS A 24 0.52 0.99 17.56
N GLU A 25 0.96 0.94 16.30
CA GLU A 25 2.22 0.30 15.90
C GLU A 25 2.99 1.20 14.90
N PRO A 26 3.47 2.37 15.35
CA PRO A 26 4.07 3.38 14.48
C PRO A 26 5.34 2.89 13.77
N GLU A 27 6.22 2.16 14.46
CA GLU A 27 7.45 1.61 13.87
C GLU A 27 7.18 0.61 12.74
N MET A 28 6.15 -0.23 12.89
CA MET A 28 5.76 -1.15 11.82
C MET A 28 5.17 -0.39 10.64
N MET A 29 4.44 0.70 10.91
CA MET A 29 3.91 1.56 9.87
C MET A 29 4.98 2.29 9.08
N GLU A 30 6.05 2.76 9.73
CA GLU A 30 7.20 3.35 9.05
C GLU A 30 7.87 2.34 8.11
N LYS A 31 8.10 1.10 8.58
CA LYS A 31 8.66 0.02 7.75
C LYS A 31 7.77 -0.29 6.54
N LEU A 32 6.45 -0.32 6.74
CA LEU A 32 5.49 -0.52 5.66
C LEU A 32 5.51 0.64 4.67
N ILE A 33 5.50 1.90 5.13
CA ILE A 33 5.59 3.09 4.27
C ILE A 33 6.86 3.04 3.40
N PHE A 34 7.99 2.70 4.01
CA PHE A 34 9.27 2.58 3.30
C PHE A 34 9.20 1.50 2.21
N GLY A 35 8.69 0.31 2.54
CA GLY A 35 8.54 -0.77 1.58
C GLY A 35 7.60 -0.42 0.41
N LEU A 36 6.45 0.19 0.68
CA LEU A 36 5.50 0.60 -0.38
C LEU A 36 6.10 1.67 -1.28
N SER A 37 6.85 2.61 -0.71
CA SER A 37 7.56 3.66 -1.48
C SER A 37 8.64 3.05 -2.38
N ALA A 38 9.37 2.05 -1.89
CA ALA A 38 10.36 1.31 -2.69
C ALA A 38 9.70 0.56 -3.87
N LEU A 39 8.55 -0.09 -3.64
CA LEU A 39 7.79 -0.77 -4.69
C LEU A 39 7.28 0.19 -5.76
N ASN A 40 6.74 1.34 -5.35
CA ASN A 40 6.25 2.37 -6.28
C ASN A 40 7.38 2.99 -7.10
N SER A 41 8.53 3.30 -6.49
CA SER A 41 9.67 3.94 -7.15
C SER A 41 10.44 3.01 -8.09
N SER A 42 10.49 1.71 -7.78
CA SER A 42 11.21 0.73 -8.61
C SER A 42 10.44 0.37 -9.90
N ASN A 43 9.26 0.95 -10.13
CA ASN A 43 8.34 0.59 -11.22
C ASN A 43 8.02 -0.92 -11.28
N ILE A 44 8.20 -1.63 -10.16
CA ILE A 44 7.79 -3.04 -9.94
C ILE A 44 6.30 -3.05 -9.58
N ASN A 45 5.54 -2.25 -10.32
CA ASN A 45 4.10 -2.15 -10.18
C ASN A 45 3.41 -2.75 -11.40
N ASN A 46 4.09 -3.08 -12.49
CA ASN A 46 3.44 -3.74 -13.63
C ASN A 46 3.60 -5.26 -13.56
N ILE A 47 2.54 -5.97 -13.20
CA ILE A 47 2.51 -7.43 -13.10
C ILE A 47 1.39 -7.93 -14.01
N ASN A 48 1.75 -8.74 -15.01
CA ASN A 48 0.80 -9.34 -15.96
C ASN A 48 -0.07 -8.29 -16.69
N GLY A 49 0.51 -7.15 -17.09
CA GLY A 49 -0.18 -6.06 -17.78
C GLY A 49 -1.10 -5.22 -16.88
N LYS A 50 -1.17 -5.53 -15.57
CA LYS A 50 -1.87 -4.72 -14.57
C LYS A 50 -0.88 -3.92 -13.74
N LYS A 51 -1.19 -2.64 -13.56
CA LYS A 51 -0.40 -1.72 -12.73
C LYS A 51 -0.88 -1.74 -11.27
N TYR A 52 0.03 -1.85 -10.32
CA TYR A 52 -0.23 -1.97 -8.89
C TYR A 52 0.19 -0.69 -8.18
N LEU A 53 -0.76 0.06 -7.63
CA LEU A 53 -0.46 1.27 -6.89
C LEU A 53 -0.59 1.00 -5.39
N PHE A 54 0.50 1.20 -4.66
CA PHE A 54 0.53 1.03 -3.22
C PHE A 54 0.33 2.37 -2.52
N GLN A 55 -0.66 2.46 -1.64
CA GLN A 55 -1.02 3.70 -0.95
C GLN A 55 -1.19 3.46 0.55
N LEU A 56 -0.88 4.47 1.35
CA LEU A 56 -1.29 4.52 2.74
C LEU A 56 -2.59 5.32 2.85
N SER A 57 -3.55 4.81 3.61
CA SER A 57 -4.78 5.50 3.99
C SER A 57 -4.62 5.97 5.43
N GLY A 58 -4.42 7.26 5.62
CA GLY A 58 -4.47 7.92 6.92
C GLY A 58 -5.19 9.24 6.75
N ASN A 59 -6.04 9.61 7.71
CA ASN A 59 -6.54 10.99 7.76
C ASN A 59 -5.32 11.92 7.86
N ASN A 60 -5.30 12.94 7.00
CA ASN A 60 -4.40 14.08 7.12
C ASN A 60 -4.61 14.80 8.45
#